data_AF-A0A3C0GBK3-F1
#
_entry.id   AF-A0A3C0GBK3-F1
#
_cell.length_a   1.000
_cell.length_b   1.000
_cell.length_c   1.000
_cell.angle_alpha   90.00
_cell.angle_beta   90.00
_cell.angle_gamma   90.00
#
_symmetry.space_group_name_H-M   'P 1'
#
loop_
_entity.id
_entity.type
_entity.pdbx_description
1 polymer ?
#
loop_
_entity_poly.entity_id
_entity_poly.type
_entity_poly.pdbx_seq_one_letter_code
_entity_poly.pdbx_strand_id
1 'polypeptide(L)'
;MSNSRDKRTFKFADEDYAVIRPKIEQVKEANEIRAKVFNDALQGGDLLRDQLDNELRKRELWNDEREKQYQALRKKVVDGEYSLTKGGIKLSEAKDIALEMARSRAEMISMLSGRSELDSITCEGKADAARFNFLFSRCLVYNTTEEPYFKEGYDEYMANQDDPVAVAGATEFFYLMSGTEDLDQKLPENKFLKEFDYVDDKFRLVDNQGKLIDYEGNHIDENGNLIKWINDDEYIFVDITGREVTKSGDWEVEFSPFLDDDGNPVSANKEDDTEEEVEEVVEEAVEEPPKKRRGRPKKADTEKNKEAHAS
;
A
#
# COMPACT_ATOMS: atom_id res chain seq x y z
N MET A 1 -34.54 -4.42 -12.59
CA MET A 1 -33.35 -5.21 -12.18
C MET A 1 -32.24 -4.81 -13.13
N SER A 2 -31.42 -3.83 -12.72
CA SER A 2 -30.40 -3.21 -13.57
C SER A 2 -29.20 -4.15 -13.75
N ASN A 3 -28.69 -4.27 -14.97
CA ASN A 3 -27.53 -5.07 -15.36
C ASN A 3 -26.28 -4.68 -14.55
N SER A 4 -25.99 -5.38 -13.44
CA SER A 4 -24.79 -5.11 -12.63
C SER A 4 -23.49 -5.71 -13.21
N ARG A 5 -23.51 -6.24 -14.44
CA ARG A 5 -22.35 -6.93 -15.05
C ARG A 5 -21.49 -6.05 -15.95
N ASP A 6 -21.98 -4.88 -16.36
CA ASP A 6 -21.34 -4.04 -17.38
C ASP A 6 -20.76 -2.73 -16.83
N LYS A 7 -21.10 -2.37 -15.58
CA LYS A 7 -20.69 -1.13 -14.91
C LYS A 7 -20.53 -1.38 -13.41
N ARG A 8 -19.49 -0.81 -12.80
CA ARG A 8 -19.33 -0.70 -11.35
C ARG A 8 -19.20 0.77 -10.98
N THR A 9 -19.88 1.19 -9.91
CA THR A 9 -19.92 2.59 -9.46
C THR A 9 -19.20 2.72 -8.13
N PHE A 10 -18.50 3.83 -7.92
CA PHE A 10 -17.84 4.15 -6.67
C PHE A 10 -17.92 5.65 -6.37
N LYS A 11 -17.77 6.02 -5.11
CA LYS A 11 -17.75 7.42 -4.68
C LYS A 11 -16.33 7.81 -4.30
N PHE A 12 -15.94 9.02 -4.66
CA PHE A 12 -14.72 9.62 -4.17
C PHE A 12 -14.99 11.08 -3.86
N ALA A 13 -14.72 11.51 -2.62
CA ALA A 13 -15.22 12.78 -2.08
C ALA A 13 -16.75 12.90 -2.27
N ASP A 14 -17.22 13.99 -2.88
CA ASP A 14 -18.64 14.30 -3.08
C ASP A 14 -19.14 13.95 -4.50
N GLU A 15 -18.33 13.27 -5.33
CA GLU A 15 -18.67 12.95 -6.72
C GLU A 15 -18.79 11.42 -6.95
N ASP A 16 -19.71 11.03 -7.83
CA ASP A 16 -19.95 9.64 -8.20
C ASP A 16 -19.23 9.29 -9.52
N TYR A 17 -18.43 8.23 -9.49
CA TYR A 17 -17.68 7.71 -10.63
C TYR A 17 -18.12 6.30 -10.99
N ALA A 18 -17.74 5.87 -12.20
CA ALA A 18 -17.98 4.52 -12.63
C ALA A 18 -16.87 3.99 -13.53
N VAL A 19 -16.72 2.67 -13.52
CA VAL A 19 -15.95 1.93 -14.50
C VAL A 19 -16.88 1.07 -15.32
N ILE A 20 -16.71 1.10 -16.64
CA ILE A 20 -17.56 0.37 -17.60
C ILE A 20 -16.77 -0.71 -18.34
N ARG A 21 -17.45 -1.72 -18.88
CA ARG A 21 -16.79 -2.71 -19.73
C ARG A 21 -16.26 -2.06 -21.01
N PRO A 22 -15.06 -2.42 -21.46
CA PRO A 22 -14.51 -1.89 -22.69
C PRO A 22 -15.29 -2.38 -23.91
N LYS A 23 -15.38 -1.52 -24.91
CA LYS A 23 -15.92 -1.84 -26.24
C LYS A 23 -14.94 -2.73 -27.01
N ILE A 24 -15.45 -3.42 -28.03
CA ILE A 24 -14.66 -4.34 -28.85
C ILE A 24 -13.47 -3.64 -29.50
N GLU A 25 -13.66 -2.40 -29.96
CA GLU A 25 -12.61 -1.56 -30.56
C GLU A 25 -11.49 -1.27 -29.58
N GLN A 26 -11.84 -0.86 -28.35
CA GLN A 26 -10.87 -0.61 -27.27
C GLN A 26 -10.09 -1.88 -26.91
N VAL A 27 -10.73 -3.04 -26.91
CA VAL A 27 -10.07 -4.33 -26.67
C VAL A 27 -9.06 -4.66 -27.78
N LYS A 28 -9.38 -4.37 -29.04
CA LYS A 28 -8.45 -4.58 -30.16
C LYS A 28 -7.21 -3.70 -30.00
N GLU A 29 -7.40 -2.40 -29.78
CA GLU A 29 -6.29 -1.45 -29.57
C GLU A 29 -5.43 -1.85 -28.36
N ALA A 30 -6.05 -2.25 -27.24
CA ALA A 30 -5.33 -2.70 -26.07
C ALA A 30 -4.48 -3.96 -26.33
N ASN A 31 -4.95 -4.87 -27.19
CA ASN A 31 -4.20 -6.06 -27.57
C ASN A 31 -3.04 -5.75 -28.50
N GLU A 32 -3.14 -4.72 -29.35
CA GLU A 32 -2.03 -4.23 -30.16
C GLU A 32 -0.93 -3.63 -29.28
N ILE A 33 -1.32 -2.81 -28.28
CA ILE A 33 -0.39 -2.27 -27.28
C ILE A 33 0.28 -3.40 -26.49
N ARG A 34 -0.50 -4.38 -26.02
CA ARG A 34 0.02 -5.58 -25.34
C ARG A 34 1.09 -6.26 -26.19
N ALA A 35 0.80 -6.53 -27.46
CA ALA A 35 1.72 -7.22 -28.36
C ALA A 35 2.99 -6.41 -28.60
N LYS A 36 2.88 -5.09 -28.75
CA LYS A 36 4.03 -4.20 -28.90
C LYS A 36 4.92 -4.25 -27.65
N VAL A 37 4.35 -4.01 -26.47
CA VAL A 37 5.10 -4.00 -25.20
C VAL A 37 5.74 -5.35 -24.92
N PHE A 38 5.03 -6.45 -25.21
CA PHE A 38 5.59 -7.80 -25.07
C PHE A 38 6.82 -7.99 -25.97
N ASN A 39 6.72 -7.62 -27.25
CA ASN A 39 7.83 -7.77 -28.20
C ASN A 39 9.01 -6.87 -27.84
N ASP A 40 8.76 -5.64 -27.40
CA ASP A 40 9.80 -4.70 -26.98
C ASP A 40 10.53 -5.23 -25.72
N ALA A 41 9.79 -5.75 -24.74
CA ALA A 41 10.33 -6.40 -23.53
C ALA A 41 11.18 -7.63 -23.88
N LEU A 42 10.66 -8.50 -24.75
CA LEU A 42 11.35 -9.72 -25.18
C LEU A 42 12.63 -9.40 -25.94
N GLN A 43 12.61 -8.41 -26.84
CA GLN A 43 13.81 -7.95 -27.56
C GLN A 43 14.81 -7.26 -26.62
N GLY A 44 14.31 -6.61 -25.56
CA GLY A 44 15.12 -6.02 -24.49
C GLY A 44 15.80 -7.05 -23.58
N GLY A 45 15.40 -8.33 -23.67
CA GLY A 45 15.96 -9.42 -22.87
C GLY A 45 15.31 -9.58 -21.49
N ASP A 46 14.09 -9.06 -21.30
CA ASP A 46 13.30 -9.35 -20.11
C ASP A 46 12.98 -10.85 -20.03
N LEU A 47 12.77 -11.34 -18.81
CA LEU A 47 12.38 -12.74 -18.59
C LEU A 47 10.95 -12.98 -19.06
N LEU A 48 10.71 -14.17 -19.60
CA LEU A 48 9.36 -14.71 -19.73
C LEU A 48 8.86 -15.20 -18.37
N ARG A 49 7.54 -15.18 -18.15
CA ARG A 49 6.93 -15.64 -16.90
C ARG A 49 7.26 -17.10 -16.58
N ASP A 50 7.41 -17.97 -17.58
CA ASP A 50 7.81 -19.37 -17.39
C ASP A 50 9.27 -19.54 -16.94
N GLN A 51 10.13 -18.56 -17.21
CA GLN A 51 11.53 -18.52 -16.77
C GLN A 51 11.68 -18.00 -15.35
N LEU A 52 10.70 -17.21 -14.86
CA LEU A 52 10.76 -16.56 -13.56
C LEU A 52 10.94 -17.58 -12.42
N ASP A 53 10.16 -18.66 -12.39
CA ASP A 53 10.21 -19.65 -11.30
C ASP A 53 11.60 -20.30 -11.19
N ASN A 54 12.26 -20.57 -12.31
CA ASN A 54 13.61 -21.12 -12.34
C ASN A 54 14.64 -20.10 -11.81
N GLU A 55 14.51 -18.84 -12.20
CA GLU A 55 15.42 -17.79 -11.76
C GLU A 55 15.24 -17.47 -10.26
N LEU A 56 13.99 -17.48 -9.76
CA LEU A 56 13.69 -17.32 -8.33
C LEU A 56 14.32 -18.43 -7.48
N ARG A 57 14.27 -19.68 -7.96
CA ARG A 57 14.92 -20.82 -7.29
C ARG A 57 16.43 -20.70 -7.31
N LYS A 58 17.00 -20.37 -8.47
CA LYS A 58 18.46 -20.18 -8.64
C LYS A 58 19.03 -19.08 -7.75
N ARG A 59 18.27 -18.00 -7.55
CA ARG A 59 18.64 -16.87 -6.67
C ARG A 59 18.23 -17.07 -5.21
N GLU A 60 17.67 -18.24 -4.87
CA GLU A 60 17.18 -18.57 -3.52
C GLU A 60 16.09 -17.61 -2.99
N LEU A 61 15.43 -16.86 -3.88
CA LEU A 61 14.31 -15.96 -3.55
C LEU A 61 13.02 -16.75 -3.29
N TRP A 62 12.86 -17.88 -3.99
CA TRP A 62 11.79 -18.85 -3.75
C TRP A 62 12.38 -20.27 -3.76
N ASN A 63 12.81 -20.74 -2.59
CA ASN A 63 13.40 -22.06 -2.42
C ASN A 63 12.37 -23.11 -1.94
N ASP A 64 12.79 -24.37 -1.84
CA ASP A 64 11.91 -25.46 -1.40
C ASP A 64 11.41 -25.29 0.03
N GLU A 65 12.15 -24.60 0.89
CA GLU A 65 11.71 -24.34 2.27
C GLU A 65 10.57 -23.32 2.30
N ARG A 66 10.70 -22.24 1.52
CA ARG A 66 9.66 -21.23 1.35
C ARG A 66 8.40 -21.83 0.72
N GLU A 67 8.56 -22.72 -0.27
CA GLU A 67 7.43 -23.45 -0.85
C GLU A 67 6.72 -24.33 0.20
N LYS A 68 7.48 -25.06 1.03
CA LYS A 68 6.90 -25.88 2.11
C LYS A 68 6.13 -25.02 3.13
N GLN A 69 6.69 -23.88 3.53
CA GLN A 69 6.02 -22.94 4.43
C GLN A 69 4.69 -22.47 3.82
N TYR A 70 4.70 -22.06 2.55
CA TYR A 70 3.47 -21.67 1.85
C TYR A 70 2.43 -22.79 1.80
N GLN A 71 2.84 -24.03 1.52
CA GLN A 71 1.92 -25.17 1.52
C GLN A 71 1.39 -25.52 2.91
N ALA A 72 2.19 -25.33 3.96
CA ALA A 72 1.75 -25.53 5.34
C ALA A 72 0.69 -24.49 5.74
N LEU A 73 0.90 -23.21 5.41
CA LEU A 73 -0.10 -22.16 5.62
C LEU A 73 -1.39 -22.44 4.85
N ARG A 74 -1.27 -22.82 3.57
CA ARG A 74 -2.42 -23.22 2.75
C ARG A 74 -3.20 -24.37 3.38
N LYS A 75 -2.50 -25.36 3.94
CA LYS A 75 -3.14 -26.48 4.63
C LYS A 75 -3.93 -26.02 5.86
N LYS A 76 -3.39 -25.11 6.67
CA LYS A 76 -4.12 -24.52 7.81
C LYS A 76 -5.42 -23.86 7.39
N VAL A 77 -5.40 -23.10 6.28
CA VAL A 77 -6.60 -22.46 5.73
C VAL A 77 -7.64 -23.50 5.32
N VAL A 78 -7.25 -24.55 4.60
CA VAL A 78 -8.17 -25.61 4.13
C VAL A 78 -8.76 -26.42 5.30
N ASP A 79 -7.93 -26.80 6.27
CA ASP A 79 -8.37 -27.55 7.45
C ASP A 79 -9.29 -26.70 8.35
N GLY A 80 -8.98 -25.41 8.45
CA GLY A 80 -9.80 -24.43 9.17
C GLY A 80 -11.17 -24.27 8.53
N GLU A 81 -11.24 -24.11 7.21
CA GLU A 81 -12.50 -24.05 6.46
C GLU A 81 -13.36 -25.29 6.70
N TYR A 82 -12.75 -26.48 6.65
CA TYR A 82 -13.45 -27.73 6.98
C TYR A 82 -14.00 -27.72 8.41
N SER A 83 -13.19 -27.29 9.38
CA SER A 83 -13.58 -27.26 10.80
C SER A 83 -14.71 -26.27 11.08
N LEU A 84 -14.62 -25.05 10.54
CA LEU A 84 -15.67 -24.03 10.67
C LEU A 84 -16.97 -24.47 9.99
N THR A 85 -16.88 -25.09 8.81
CA THR A 85 -18.06 -25.59 8.08
C THR A 85 -18.74 -26.75 8.80
N LYS A 86 -17.95 -27.69 9.34
CA LYS A 86 -18.46 -28.86 10.06
C LYS A 86 -19.09 -28.48 11.39
N GLY A 87 -18.52 -27.49 12.09
CA GLY A 87 -18.91 -27.11 13.43
C GLY A 87 -18.69 -28.23 14.47
N GLY A 88 -19.41 -28.14 15.60
CA GLY A 88 -19.30 -29.10 16.70
C GLY A 88 -18.09 -28.90 17.62
N ILE A 89 -17.39 -27.78 17.46
CA ILE A 89 -16.27 -27.32 18.31
C ILE A 89 -16.71 -26.17 19.21
N LYS A 90 -15.91 -25.82 20.22
CA LYS A 90 -16.21 -24.68 21.10
C LYS A 90 -16.14 -23.37 20.31
N LEU A 91 -16.95 -22.38 20.69
CA LEU A 91 -16.93 -21.07 20.03
C LEU A 91 -15.55 -20.40 20.10
N SER A 92 -14.87 -20.51 21.24
CA SER A 92 -13.50 -20.01 21.41
C SER A 92 -12.52 -20.70 20.47
N GLU A 93 -12.65 -22.02 20.28
CA GLU A 93 -11.80 -22.80 19.37
C GLU A 93 -12.08 -22.43 17.90
N ALA A 94 -13.35 -22.22 17.54
CA ALA A 94 -13.72 -21.73 16.22
C ALA A 94 -13.17 -20.31 15.96
N LYS A 95 -13.19 -19.43 16.96
CA LYS A 95 -12.55 -18.11 16.91
C LYS A 95 -11.05 -18.25 16.64
N ASP A 96 -10.35 -19.07 17.41
CA ASP A 96 -8.91 -19.28 17.24
C ASP A 96 -8.56 -19.79 15.84
N ILE A 97 -9.34 -20.75 15.32
CA ILE A 97 -9.20 -21.26 13.94
C ILE A 97 -9.39 -20.13 12.92
N ALA A 98 -10.45 -19.34 13.04
CA ALA A 98 -10.72 -18.25 12.10
C ALA A 98 -9.61 -17.19 12.11
N LEU A 99 -9.08 -16.85 13.29
CA LEU A 99 -7.94 -15.93 13.42
C LEU A 99 -6.66 -16.54 12.81
N GLU A 100 -6.40 -17.82 13.03
CA GLU A 100 -5.25 -18.51 12.42
C GLU A 100 -5.35 -18.58 10.90
N MET A 101 -6.55 -18.79 10.35
CA MET A 101 -6.81 -18.72 8.91
C MET A 101 -6.48 -17.34 8.35
N ALA A 102 -6.97 -16.27 8.99
CA ALA A 102 -6.72 -14.89 8.59
C ALA A 102 -5.21 -14.56 8.60
N ARG A 103 -4.51 -14.92 9.69
CA ARG A 103 -3.05 -14.77 9.79
C ARG A 103 -2.32 -15.56 8.71
N SER A 104 -2.72 -16.80 8.46
CA SER A 104 -2.10 -17.66 7.45
C SER A 104 -2.27 -17.07 6.04
N ARG A 105 -3.42 -16.49 5.72
CA ARG A 105 -3.62 -15.79 4.44
C ARG A 105 -2.76 -14.54 4.32
N ALA A 106 -2.71 -13.72 5.38
CA ALA A 106 -1.87 -12.52 5.39
C ALA A 106 -0.39 -12.87 5.16
N GLU A 107 0.09 -13.93 5.81
CA GLU A 107 1.46 -14.42 5.62
C GLU A 107 1.67 -14.98 4.19
N MET A 108 0.71 -15.75 3.65
CA MET A 108 0.77 -16.20 2.27
C MET A 108 0.85 -15.03 1.26
N ILE A 109 0.07 -13.97 1.48
CA ILE A 109 0.10 -12.75 0.65
C ILE A 109 1.47 -12.07 0.75
N SER A 110 1.97 -11.88 1.98
CA SER A 110 3.29 -11.30 2.23
C SER A 110 4.41 -12.10 1.54
N MET A 111 4.35 -13.43 1.63
CA MET A 111 5.29 -14.32 0.97
C MET A 111 5.28 -14.16 -0.55
N LEU A 112 4.09 -13.98 -1.15
CA LEU A 112 3.92 -13.84 -2.59
C LEU A 112 4.21 -12.43 -3.11
N SER A 113 4.18 -11.39 -2.27
CA SER A 113 4.37 -9.99 -2.68
C SER A 113 5.64 -9.80 -3.51
N GLY A 114 6.79 -10.31 -3.04
CA GLY A 114 8.05 -10.20 -3.79
C GLY A 114 8.05 -10.99 -5.10
N ARG A 115 7.30 -12.10 -5.18
CA ARG A 115 7.13 -12.85 -6.44
C ARG A 115 6.27 -12.05 -7.42
N SER A 116 5.18 -11.43 -6.96
CA SER A 116 4.32 -10.59 -7.79
C SER A 116 5.04 -9.35 -8.33
N GLU A 117 5.91 -8.73 -7.53
CA GLU A 117 6.76 -7.62 -7.99
C GLU A 117 7.70 -8.07 -9.11
N LEU A 118 8.32 -9.24 -8.98
CA LEU A 118 9.18 -9.80 -10.01
C LEU A 118 8.40 -10.30 -11.24
N ASP A 119 7.17 -10.76 -11.07
CA ASP A 119 6.27 -11.08 -12.20
C ASP A 119 5.92 -9.83 -13.00
N SER A 120 5.72 -8.68 -12.33
CA SER A 120 5.35 -7.42 -12.98
C SER A 120 6.38 -6.92 -14.00
N ILE A 121 7.64 -7.35 -13.86
CA ILE A 121 8.74 -6.97 -14.75
C ILE A 121 9.04 -8.03 -15.84
N THR A 122 8.31 -9.14 -15.87
CA THR A 122 8.38 -10.10 -17.00
C THR A 122 7.79 -9.50 -18.27
N CYS A 123 8.08 -10.12 -19.41
CA CYS A 123 7.49 -9.74 -20.70
C CYS A 123 5.96 -9.70 -20.62
N GLU A 124 5.35 -10.74 -20.06
CA GLU A 124 3.91 -10.84 -19.84
C GLU A 124 3.42 -9.83 -18.82
N GLY A 125 4.10 -9.65 -17.69
CA GLY A 125 3.73 -8.69 -16.65
C GLY A 125 3.64 -7.26 -17.18
N LYS A 126 4.68 -6.80 -17.88
CA LYS A 126 4.69 -5.47 -18.50
C LYS A 126 3.59 -5.31 -19.56
N ALA A 127 3.40 -6.34 -20.40
CA ALA A 127 2.38 -6.31 -21.45
C ALA A 127 0.94 -6.35 -20.89
N ASP A 128 0.70 -7.16 -19.86
CA ASP A 128 -0.57 -7.24 -19.12
C ASP A 128 -0.89 -5.90 -18.46
N ALA A 129 0.10 -5.27 -17.80
CA ALA A 129 -0.04 -3.96 -17.19
C ALA A 129 -0.37 -2.87 -18.22
N ALA A 130 0.36 -2.80 -19.34
CA ALA A 130 0.10 -1.83 -20.40
C ALA A 130 -1.31 -1.98 -20.99
N ARG A 131 -1.75 -3.22 -21.21
CA ARG A 131 -3.10 -3.52 -21.67
C ARG A 131 -4.16 -3.06 -20.67
N PHE A 132 -3.96 -3.37 -19.38
CA PHE A 132 -4.87 -2.97 -18.32
C PHE A 132 -4.99 -1.45 -18.24
N ASN A 133 -3.85 -0.77 -18.20
CA ASN A 133 -3.75 0.69 -18.13
C ASN A 133 -4.45 1.38 -19.31
N PHE A 134 -4.25 0.87 -20.52
CA PHE A 134 -4.95 1.39 -21.69
C PHE A 134 -6.46 1.25 -21.57
N LEU A 135 -6.96 0.05 -21.23
CA LEU A 135 -8.40 -0.18 -21.09
C LEU A 135 -8.98 0.68 -19.98
N PHE A 136 -8.34 0.72 -18.82
CA PHE A 136 -8.78 1.49 -17.67
C PHE A 136 -8.93 2.98 -18.01
N SER A 137 -7.93 3.57 -18.69
CA SER A 137 -7.95 4.97 -19.11
C SER A 137 -9.15 5.33 -19.99
N ARG A 138 -9.73 4.34 -20.70
CA ARG A 138 -10.89 4.50 -21.58
C ARG A 138 -12.22 4.12 -20.92
N CYS A 139 -12.17 3.51 -19.74
CA CYS A 139 -13.32 2.92 -19.07
C CYS A 139 -13.71 3.62 -17.76
N LEU A 140 -12.85 4.49 -17.22
CA LEU A 140 -13.19 5.35 -16.10
C LEU A 140 -14.02 6.55 -16.59
N VAL A 141 -15.20 6.74 -16.02
CA VAL A 141 -16.18 7.78 -16.39
C VAL A 141 -16.78 8.44 -15.16
N TYR A 142 -17.31 9.65 -15.32
CA TYR A 142 -18.24 10.23 -14.35
C TYR A 142 -19.55 9.44 -14.38
N ASN A 143 -20.08 9.04 -13.22
CA ASN A 143 -21.27 8.17 -13.17
C ASN A 143 -22.51 8.88 -13.70
N THR A 144 -22.60 10.19 -13.48
CA THR A 144 -23.76 11.05 -13.80
C THR A 144 -23.84 11.39 -15.28
N THR A 145 -22.71 11.76 -15.90
CA THR A 145 -22.65 12.18 -17.31
C THR A 145 -22.22 11.07 -18.27
N GLU A 146 -21.60 10.00 -17.75
CA GLU A 146 -20.92 8.94 -18.51
C GLU A 146 -19.79 9.45 -19.43
N GLU A 147 -19.36 10.70 -19.24
CA GLU A 147 -18.20 11.25 -19.94
C GLU A 147 -16.90 10.61 -19.42
N PRO A 148 -15.92 10.35 -20.31
CA PRO A 148 -14.60 9.87 -19.91
C PRO A 148 -13.96 10.78 -18.86
N TYR A 149 -13.40 10.16 -17.82
CA TYR A 149 -12.62 10.87 -16.81
C TYR A 149 -11.32 11.43 -17.43
N PHE A 150 -10.58 10.57 -18.14
CA PHE A 150 -9.41 10.96 -18.93
C PHE A 150 -9.84 11.33 -20.36
N LYS A 151 -9.85 12.62 -20.68
CA LYS A 151 -10.29 13.14 -21.97
C LYS A 151 -9.31 12.82 -23.09
N GLU A 152 -8.01 12.91 -22.79
CA GLU A 152 -6.96 12.51 -23.74
C GLU A 152 -6.63 11.01 -23.63
N GLY A 153 -7.28 10.31 -22.69
CA GLY A 153 -7.23 8.85 -22.54
C GLY A 153 -5.90 8.36 -21.97
N TYR A 154 -5.22 7.49 -22.70
CA TYR A 154 -4.09 6.74 -22.18
C TYR A 154 -2.91 7.63 -21.76
N ASP A 155 -2.54 8.61 -22.57
CA ASP A 155 -1.37 9.46 -22.28
C ASP A 155 -1.61 10.35 -21.05
N GLU A 156 -2.83 10.84 -20.85
CA GLU A 156 -3.23 11.61 -19.66
C GLU A 156 -3.22 10.74 -18.41
N TYR A 157 -3.76 9.52 -18.49
CA TYR A 157 -3.71 8.58 -17.37
C TYR A 157 -2.27 8.22 -16.99
N MET A 158 -1.42 7.93 -17.97
CA MET A 158 -0.01 7.61 -17.72
C MET A 158 0.77 8.77 -17.07
N ALA A 159 0.33 10.01 -17.27
CA ALA A 159 0.91 11.19 -16.63
C ALA A 159 0.38 11.45 -15.20
N ASN A 160 -0.75 10.83 -14.82
CA ASN A 160 -1.47 11.08 -13.57
C ASN A 160 -1.91 9.78 -12.88
N GLN A 161 -1.02 8.78 -12.81
CA GLN A 161 -1.35 7.45 -12.28
C GLN A 161 -1.62 7.46 -10.76
N ASP A 162 -1.12 8.47 -10.06
CA ASP A 162 -1.29 8.70 -8.62
C ASP A 162 -2.55 9.51 -8.28
N ASP A 163 -3.37 9.86 -9.28
CA ASP A 163 -4.68 10.47 -9.07
C ASP A 163 -5.53 9.56 -8.14
N PRO A 164 -6.04 10.06 -7.00
CA PRO A 164 -6.80 9.23 -6.05
C PRO A 164 -8.07 8.58 -6.62
N VAL A 165 -8.75 9.24 -7.58
CA VAL A 165 -9.90 8.69 -8.30
C VAL A 165 -9.44 7.55 -9.22
N ALA A 166 -8.29 7.72 -9.88
CA ALA A 166 -7.69 6.69 -10.71
C ALA A 166 -7.31 5.45 -9.90
N VAL A 167 -6.70 5.64 -8.71
CA VAL A 167 -6.34 4.55 -7.79
C VAL A 167 -7.59 3.80 -7.33
N ALA A 168 -8.63 4.52 -6.88
CA ALA A 168 -9.90 3.90 -6.48
C ALA A 168 -10.59 3.17 -7.65
N GLY A 169 -10.62 3.81 -8.81
CA GLY A 169 -11.25 3.27 -10.02
C GLY A 169 -10.53 2.02 -10.56
N ALA A 170 -9.20 1.94 -10.45
CA ALA A 170 -8.44 0.80 -10.94
C ALA A 170 -8.85 -0.50 -10.24
N THR A 171 -9.09 -0.44 -8.93
CA THR A 171 -9.59 -1.57 -8.13
C THR A 171 -10.97 -2.03 -8.60
N GLU A 172 -11.91 -1.10 -8.80
CA GLU A 172 -13.23 -1.42 -9.32
C GLU A 172 -13.18 -1.98 -10.74
N PHE A 173 -12.27 -1.46 -11.58
CA PHE A 173 -12.09 -1.93 -12.94
C PHE A 173 -11.53 -3.35 -12.95
N PHE A 174 -10.58 -3.66 -12.07
CA PHE A 174 -10.08 -5.02 -11.87
C PHE A 174 -11.23 -5.98 -11.55
N TYR A 175 -12.08 -5.65 -10.58
CA TYR A 175 -13.24 -6.46 -10.22
C TYR A 175 -14.25 -6.64 -11.37
N LEU A 176 -14.51 -5.57 -12.13
CA LEU A 176 -15.38 -5.65 -13.31
C LEU A 176 -14.83 -6.63 -14.37
N MET A 177 -13.51 -6.56 -14.61
CA MET A 177 -12.84 -7.35 -15.64
C MET A 177 -12.62 -8.81 -15.24
N SER A 178 -12.31 -9.08 -13.97
CA SER A 178 -12.16 -10.43 -13.44
C SER A 178 -13.51 -11.13 -13.20
N GLY A 179 -14.60 -10.37 -13.10
CA GLY A 179 -15.89 -10.88 -12.65
C GLY A 179 -15.88 -11.27 -11.17
N THR A 180 -14.92 -10.77 -10.40
CA THR A 180 -14.84 -10.97 -8.96
C THR A 180 -15.48 -9.79 -8.23
N GLU A 181 -15.83 -10.01 -6.97
CA GLU A 181 -16.21 -8.94 -6.05
C GLU A 181 -15.16 -8.90 -4.94
N ASP A 182 -15.34 -8.01 -3.97
CA ASP A 182 -14.60 -8.06 -2.71
C ASP A 182 -14.62 -9.49 -2.17
N LEU A 183 -13.43 -10.07 -2.08
CA LEU A 183 -13.23 -11.48 -1.72
C LEU A 183 -13.28 -11.66 -0.21
N ASP A 184 -12.99 -10.60 0.56
CA ASP A 184 -12.81 -10.69 2.01
C ASP A 184 -14.13 -11.06 2.68
N GLN A 185 -15.26 -10.51 2.20
CA GLN A 185 -16.61 -10.87 2.68
C GLN A 185 -16.97 -12.33 2.41
N LYS A 186 -16.33 -12.97 1.44
CA LYS A 186 -16.64 -14.34 1.02
C LYS A 186 -15.81 -15.38 1.76
N LEU A 187 -14.71 -14.98 2.40
CA LEU A 187 -13.83 -15.85 3.15
C LEU A 187 -14.58 -16.52 4.31
N PRO A 188 -14.49 -17.85 4.49
CA PRO A 188 -15.17 -18.58 5.56
C PRO A 188 -14.87 -18.03 6.96
N GLU A 189 -13.61 -17.68 7.23
CA GLU A 189 -13.17 -17.09 8.49
C GLU A 189 -13.82 -15.72 8.73
N ASN A 190 -13.93 -14.87 7.71
CA ASN A 190 -14.53 -13.54 7.86
C ASN A 190 -16.04 -13.61 8.05
N LYS A 191 -16.71 -14.56 7.37
CA LYS A 191 -18.13 -14.83 7.63
C LYS A 191 -18.37 -15.26 9.07
N PHE A 192 -17.56 -16.21 9.55
CA PHE A 192 -17.62 -16.67 10.93
C PHE A 192 -17.36 -15.52 11.91
N LEU A 193 -16.25 -14.79 11.74
CA LEU A 193 -15.91 -13.68 12.64
C LEU A 193 -17.00 -12.61 12.68
N LYS A 194 -17.63 -12.33 11.53
CA LYS A 194 -18.72 -11.38 11.42
C LYS A 194 -20.02 -11.88 12.06
N GLU A 195 -20.36 -13.16 11.85
CA GLU A 195 -21.56 -13.79 12.41
C GLU A 195 -21.57 -13.79 13.95
N PHE A 196 -20.38 -13.81 14.56
CA PHE A 196 -20.21 -13.81 16.03
C PHE A 196 -19.69 -12.48 16.58
N ASP A 197 -19.83 -11.38 15.84
CA ASP A 197 -19.48 -10.02 16.26
C ASP A 197 -18.03 -9.86 16.76
N TYR A 198 -17.09 -10.66 16.24
CA TYR A 198 -15.66 -10.53 16.55
C TYR A 198 -14.96 -9.48 15.69
N VAL A 199 -15.64 -9.00 14.65
CA VAL A 199 -15.12 -7.97 13.76
C VAL A 199 -16.20 -6.93 13.41
N ASP A 200 -15.74 -5.71 13.14
CA ASP A 200 -16.59 -4.63 12.65
C ASP A 200 -16.96 -4.79 11.16
N ASP A 201 -17.60 -3.79 10.55
CA ASP A 201 -17.96 -3.82 9.11
C ASP A 201 -16.76 -3.75 8.16
N LYS A 202 -15.59 -3.39 8.68
CA LYS A 202 -14.31 -3.33 7.96
C LYS A 202 -13.43 -4.56 8.26
N PHE A 203 -13.99 -5.62 8.87
CA PHE A 203 -13.28 -6.83 9.29
C PHE A 203 -12.12 -6.59 10.27
N ARG A 204 -12.15 -5.47 11.03
CA ARG A 204 -11.21 -5.18 12.11
C ARG A 204 -11.67 -5.86 13.40
N LEU A 205 -10.75 -6.46 14.16
CA LEU A 205 -11.09 -7.16 15.39
C LEU A 205 -11.64 -6.19 16.44
N VAL A 206 -12.68 -6.64 17.13
CA VAL A 206 -13.30 -5.90 18.23
C VAL A 206 -13.44 -6.77 19.47
N ASP A 207 -13.43 -6.12 20.63
CA ASP A 207 -13.80 -6.74 21.90
C ASP A 207 -15.34 -6.90 22.03
N ASN A 208 -15.78 -7.39 23.18
CA ASN A 208 -17.20 -7.57 23.48
C ASN A 208 -17.99 -6.27 23.63
N GLN A 209 -17.32 -5.11 23.70
CA GLN A 209 -17.92 -3.78 23.71
C GLN A 209 -17.89 -3.13 22.32
N GLY A 210 -17.34 -3.82 21.30
CA GLY A 210 -17.18 -3.28 19.95
C GLY A 210 -15.96 -2.36 19.79
N LYS A 211 -15.05 -2.30 20.77
CA LYS A 211 -13.83 -1.49 20.71
C LYS A 211 -12.74 -2.24 19.96
N LEU A 212 -11.96 -1.52 19.14
CA LEU A 212 -10.91 -2.11 18.32
C LEU A 212 -9.82 -2.75 19.20
N ILE A 213 -9.42 -3.95 18.81
CA ILE A 213 -8.32 -4.69 19.44
C ILE A 213 -7.37 -5.27 18.38
N ASP A 214 -6.15 -5.55 18.79
CA ASP A 214 -5.19 -6.31 18.00
C ASP A 214 -5.39 -7.84 18.14
N TYR A 215 -4.48 -8.61 17.53
CA TYR A 215 -4.47 -10.06 17.56
C TYR A 215 -4.09 -10.68 18.92
N GLU A 216 -3.54 -9.87 19.84
CA GLU A 216 -3.19 -10.25 21.21
C GLU A 216 -4.29 -9.86 22.21
N GLY A 217 -5.26 -9.05 21.75
CA GLY A 217 -6.37 -8.56 22.54
C GLY A 217 -6.13 -7.19 23.19
N ASN A 218 -5.06 -6.48 22.80
CA ASN A 218 -4.79 -5.13 23.27
C ASN A 218 -5.65 -4.12 22.51
N HIS A 219 -6.14 -3.08 23.18
CA HIS A 219 -6.90 -2.02 22.52
C HIS A 219 -6.01 -1.18 21.61
N ILE A 220 -6.56 -0.83 20.43
CA ILE A 220 -5.88 -0.01 19.43
C ILE A 220 -6.78 1.13 18.94
N ASP A 221 -6.18 2.22 18.47
CA ASP A 221 -6.90 3.28 17.74
C ASP A 221 -7.14 2.90 16.27
N GLU A 222 -7.77 3.80 15.51
CA GLU A 222 -8.03 3.57 14.08
C GLU A 222 -6.76 3.43 13.22
N ASN A 223 -5.62 3.92 13.70
CA ASN A 223 -4.33 3.85 13.02
C ASN A 223 -3.52 2.62 13.46
N GLY A 224 -4.03 1.82 14.41
CA GLY A 224 -3.36 0.64 14.96
C GLY A 224 -2.37 0.93 16.10
N ASN A 225 -2.37 2.14 16.67
CA ASN A 225 -1.56 2.46 17.84
C ASN A 225 -2.17 1.84 19.10
N LEU A 226 -1.34 1.33 20.00
CA LEU A 226 -1.79 0.82 21.30
C LEU A 226 -2.38 1.94 22.16
N ILE A 227 -3.54 1.66 22.73
CA ILE A 227 -4.26 2.61 23.59
C ILE A 227 -4.73 1.95 24.86
N LYS A 228 -5.02 2.79 25.85
CA LYS A 228 -5.73 2.40 27.06
C LYS A 228 -6.92 3.32 27.25
N TRP A 229 -8.12 2.74 27.26
CA TRP A 229 -9.35 3.47 27.51
C TRP A 229 -9.38 4.01 28.94
N ILE A 230 -9.66 5.31 29.07
CA ILE A 230 -9.93 5.98 30.35
C ILE A 230 -11.43 5.86 30.66
N ASN A 231 -12.27 6.05 29.64
CA ASN A 231 -13.72 5.89 29.69
C ASN A 231 -14.24 5.41 28.33
N ASP A 232 -15.51 5.61 28.02
CA ASP A 232 -16.12 5.11 26.78
C ASP A 232 -15.67 5.89 25.53
N ASP A 233 -15.29 7.17 25.68
CA ASP A 233 -14.96 8.07 24.57
C ASP A 233 -13.50 8.58 24.60
N GLU A 234 -12.80 8.41 25.72
CA GLU A 234 -11.44 8.91 25.93
C GLU A 234 -10.44 7.79 26.17
N TYR A 235 -9.25 7.93 25.58
CA TYR A 235 -8.12 7.01 25.73
C TYR A 235 -6.80 7.77 25.75
N ILE A 236 -5.76 7.10 26.24
CA ILE A 236 -4.35 7.52 26.16
C ILE A 236 -3.56 6.53 25.31
N PHE A 237 -2.47 6.99 24.69
CA PHE A 237 -1.55 6.10 23.99
C PHE A 237 -0.62 5.43 24.99
N VAL A 238 -0.33 4.15 24.73
CA VAL A 238 0.55 3.37 25.59
C VAL A 238 1.56 2.58 24.76
N ASP A 239 2.70 2.23 25.35
CA ASP A 239 3.65 1.30 24.74
C ASP A 239 3.23 -0.17 24.94
N ILE A 240 4.05 -1.10 24.42
CA ILE A 240 3.83 -2.56 24.53
C ILE A 240 3.78 -3.08 25.99
N THR A 241 4.25 -2.29 26.95
CA THR A 241 4.21 -2.63 28.39
C THR A 241 3.10 -1.89 29.13
N GLY A 242 2.32 -1.05 28.44
CA GLY A 242 1.24 -0.26 29.01
C GLY A 242 1.68 1.08 29.63
N ARG A 243 2.90 1.56 29.36
CA ARG A 243 3.38 2.88 29.81
C ARG A 243 2.86 3.98 28.90
N GLU A 244 2.50 5.12 29.47
CA GLU A 244 1.94 6.26 28.72
C GLU A 244 2.98 6.85 27.77
N VAL A 245 2.54 7.12 26.55
CA VAL A 245 3.34 7.75 25.49
C VAL A 245 2.54 8.85 24.81
N THR A 246 3.25 9.79 24.22
CA THR A 246 2.67 10.80 23.34
C THR A 246 2.18 10.14 22.04
N LYS A 247 1.41 10.87 21.23
CA LYS A 247 1.01 10.42 19.88
C LYS A 247 2.21 10.11 18.95
N SER A 248 3.37 10.71 19.21
CA SER A 248 4.61 10.45 18.47
C SER A 248 5.36 9.21 18.95
N GLY A 249 4.92 8.61 20.07
CA GLY A 249 5.56 7.45 20.71
C GLY A 249 6.64 7.82 21.73
N ASP A 250 6.87 9.11 22.00
CA ASP A 250 7.79 9.56 23.06
C ASP A 250 7.18 9.31 24.44
N TRP A 251 7.99 8.93 25.42
CA TRP A 251 7.50 8.70 26.79
C TRP A 251 7.02 9.99 27.44
N GLU A 252 5.80 9.97 27.99
CA GLU A 252 5.30 11.04 28.86
C GLU A 252 5.81 10.82 30.29
N VAL A 253 7.11 11.05 30.49
CA VAL A 253 7.75 10.96 31.81
C VAL A 253 8.31 12.31 32.23
N GLU A 254 8.03 12.70 33.47
CA GLU A 254 8.64 13.88 34.06
C GLU A 254 10.13 13.59 34.32
N PHE A 255 11.01 14.37 33.70
CA PHE A 255 12.44 14.21 33.89
C PHE A 255 12.82 14.45 35.35
N SER A 256 13.43 13.45 35.97
CA SER A 256 14.13 13.59 37.25
C SER A 256 15.64 13.60 37.00
N PRO A 257 16.41 14.44 37.70
CA PRO A 257 17.86 14.44 37.58
C PRO A 257 18.42 13.06 37.94
N PHE A 258 19.46 12.64 37.23
CA PHE A 258 20.22 11.45 37.60
C PHE A 258 20.84 11.65 38.99
N LEU A 259 20.97 10.58 39.77
CA LEU A 259 21.61 10.63 41.09
C LEU A 259 23.04 10.09 40.99
N ASP A 260 23.95 10.62 41.81
CA ASP A 260 25.29 10.07 42.00
C ASP A 260 25.26 8.79 42.86
N ASP A 261 26.42 8.15 43.06
CA ASP A 261 26.55 6.93 43.85
C ASP A 261 26.17 7.12 45.33
N ASP A 262 26.15 8.37 45.81
CA ASP A 262 25.74 8.75 47.16
C ASP A 262 24.25 9.16 47.23
N GLY A 263 23.54 9.13 46.10
CA GLY A 263 22.11 9.43 45.99
C GLY A 263 21.77 10.91 45.79
N ASN A 264 22.74 11.77 45.47
CA ASN A 264 22.53 13.21 45.26
C ASN A 264 22.30 13.54 43.76
N PRO A 265 21.39 14.49 43.42
CA PRO A 265 21.16 14.90 42.04
C PRO A 265 22.40 15.44 41.33
N VAL A 266 22.70 14.90 40.15
CA VAL A 266 23.75 15.33 39.24
C VAL A 266 23.13 16.24 38.18
N SER A 267 23.62 17.48 38.10
CA SER A 267 23.29 18.38 37.01
C SER A 267 24.21 18.08 35.82
N ALA A 268 23.65 17.85 34.65
CA ALA A 268 24.46 17.84 33.43
C ALA A 268 24.93 19.27 33.17
N ASN A 269 26.23 19.53 33.31
CA ASN A 269 26.81 20.84 32.99
C ASN A 269 26.49 21.21 31.54
N LYS A 270 25.54 22.12 31.34
CA LYS A 270 25.56 23.01 30.18
C LYS A 270 26.44 24.19 30.55
N GLU A 271 27.74 24.07 30.30
CA GLU A 271 28.58 25.25 30.19
C GLU A 271 28.29 25.90 28.83
N ASP A 272 27.35 26.84 28.81
CA ASP A 272 27.44 28.04 27.98
C ASP A 272 26.41 29.03 28.51
N ASP A 273 26.87 29.95 29.36
CA ASP A 273 26.28 31.28 29.55
C ASP A 273 27.34 32.13 30.26
N THR A 274 28.18 32.79 29.46
CA THR A 274 28.82 34.04 29.90
C THR A 274 27.91 35.17 29.45
N GLU A 275 27.14 35.70 30.39
CA GLU A 275 26.44 36.98 30.28
C GLU A 275 27.48 38.11 30.22
N GLU A 276 27.48 38.88 29.13
CA GLU A 276 27.87 40.29 29.15
C GLU A 276 26.69 41.11 28.62
N GLU A 277 25.92 41.72 29.52
CA GLU A 277 25.14 42.93 29.22
C GLU A 277 26.12 44.11 29.08
N VAL A 278 26.04 44.92 28.01
CA VAL A 278 25.68 46.35 28.12
C VAL A 278 25.21 46.92 26.75
N GLU A 279 24.06 47.60 26.83
CA GLU A 279 23.68 48.86 26.16
C GLU A 279 23.14 48.93 24.72
N GLU A 280 22.06 49.71 24.64
CA GLU A 280 21.10 49.95 23.58
C GLU A 280 21.42 51.25 22.84
N VAL A 281 21.59 51.25 21.50
CA VAL A 281 21.36 52.44 20.63
C VAL A 281 20.87 52.04 19.22
N VAL A 282 19.57 52.26 19.00
CA VAL A 282 18.82 52.81 17.84
C VAL A 282 19.41 52.80 16.41
N GLU A 283 18.60 52.26 15.48
CA GLU A 283 18.38 52.47 14.02
C GLU A 283 19.50 53.04 13.11
N GLU A 284 19.81 52.33 12.01
CA GLU A 284 19.49 52.80 10.65
C GLU A 284 19.62 51.68 9.59
N ALA A 285 18.74 51.70 8.59
CA ALA A 285 18.73 50.84 7.41
C ALA A 285 19.96 51.08 6.50
N VAL A 286 20.32 50.08 5.66
CA VAL A 286 20.59 50.19 4.20
C VAL A 286 21.46 49.02 3.66
N GLU A 287 20.90 48.38 2.62
CA GLU A 287 21.49 47.65 1.48
C GLU A 287 22.24 46.31 1.60
N GLU A 288 21.60 45.27 1.04
CA GLU A 288 22.24 44.07 0.50
C GLU A 288 23.20 44.38 -0.67
N PRO A 289 24.41 43.79 -0.74
CA PRO A 289 25.16 43.69 -1.98
C PRO A 289 24.86 42.39 -2.74
N PRO A 290 24.99 42.39 -4.08
CA PRO A 290 24.19 41.54 -4.96
C PRO A 290 24.76 40.14 -5.22
N LYS A 291 23.83 39.23 -5.54
CA LYS A 291 24.00 37.86 -6.04
C LYS A 291 24.98 37.79 -7.23
N LYS A 292 26.07 37.04 -7.09
CA LYS A 292 26.91 36.61 -8.22
C LYS A 292 26.28 35.43 -8.96
N ARG A 293 25.76 35.71 -10.16
CA ARG A 293 25.32 34.74 -11.17
C ARG A 293 26.52 33.89 -11.64
N ARG A 294 26.49 32.57 -11.44
CA ARG A 294 27.40 31.65 -12.15
C ARG A 294 26.79 31.32 -13.51
N GLY A 295 27.50 31.73 -14.56
CA GLY A 295 27.12 31.58 -15.96
C GLY A 295 27.23 30.15 -16.47
N ARG A 296 26.26 29.81 -17.32
CA ARG A 296 26.14 28.61 -18.15
C ARG A 296 27.27 28.56 -19.21
N PRO A 297 27.95 27.43 -19.43
CA PRO A 297 28.83 27.28 -20.59
C PRO A 297 28.01 27.13 -21.88
N LYS A 298 28.36 27.92 -22.90
CA LYS A 298 27.82 27.82 -24.27
C LYS A 298 28.42 26.62 -25.01
N LYS A 299 27.57 25.97 -25.81
CA LYS A 299 27.91 25.02 -26.88
C LYS A 299 28.92 25.64 -27.86
N ALA A 300 29.89 24.84 -28.29
CA ALA A 300 30.65 25.07 -29.51
C ALA A 300 30.17 24.08 -30.58
N ASP A 301 29.79 24.62 -31.73
CA ASP A 301 29.55 23.89 -32.97
C ASP A 301 30.89 23.47 -33.59
N THR A 302 30.97 22.22 -34.07
CA THR A 302 31.90 21.85 -35.14
C THR A 302 31.19 20.91 -36.12
N GLU A 303 30.98 21.42 -37.32
CA GLU A 303 30.55 20.66 -38.50
C GLU A 303 31.67 19.76 -39.05
N LYS A 304 31.24 18.61 -39.60
CA LYS A 304 31.78 17.84 -40.75
C LYS A 304 33.20 17.26 -40.66
N ASN A 305 33.28 15.93 -40.72
CA ASN A 305 33.79 15.28 -41.94
C ASN A 305 33.26 13.84 -42.14
N LYS A 306 32.92 13.53 -43.39
CA LYS A 306 32.59 12.20 -43.94
C LYS A 306 33.88 11.51 -44.40
N GLU A 307 34.00 10.21 -44.19
CA GLU A 307 34.65 9.19 -45.07
C GLU A 307 34.48 7.83 -44.35
N ALA A 308 33.58 6.94 -44.78
CA ALA A 308 33.76 5.96 -45.85
C ALA A 308 35.01 5.07 -45.65
N HIS A 309 34.82 3.87 -45.10
CA HIS A 309 35.50 2.69 -45.61
C HIS A 309 34.70 1.42 -45.32
N ALA A 310 34.38 0.74 -46.42
CA ALA A 310 33.91 -0.63 -46.45
C ALA A 310 35.07 -1.58 -46.11
N SER A 311 34.78 -2.61 -45.30
CA SER A 311 35.18 -4.02 -45.47
C SER A 311 34.42 -4.84 -44.44
#